data_AF-W6TVW4-F1
#
_entry.id   AF-W6TVW4-F1
#
_cell.length_a   1.000
_cell.length_b   1.000
_cell.length_c   1.000
_cell.angle_alpha   90.00
_cell.angle_beta   90.00
_cell.angle_gamma   90.00
#
_symmetry.space_group_name_H-M   'P 1'
#
loop_
_entity.id
_entity.type
_entity.pdbx_description
1 polymer ?
#
loop_
_entity_poly.entity_id
_entity_poly.type
_entity_poly.pdbx_seq_one_letter_code
_entity_poly.pdbx_strand_id
1 'polypeptide(L)'
;MVVVMGYNSGGRDPEKVFLSEMVNLGKGFLDVFVSFGDMITGTLGIKADTKKSEIGGYFSKIAETIKEVKGKLSKILEEHGNYPKVKEKIEEFIGEICKIETGAKIAASGASGDEAIGNATAAGHGATPASKDSVVSLVKGIKAIVGIVLKKDEGDAGATKTGDDKKDIGNLFADDAGKGEAKEENIAKATASIGAVSGADILKAIAKSKENPN
;
A
#
# COMPACT_ATOMS: atom_id res chain seq x y z
N MET A 1 8.13 -74.75 22.29
CA MET A 1 8.11 -73.95 21.04
C MET A 1 7.83 -72.51 21.45
N VAL A 2 8.89 -71.70 21.58
CA VAL A 2 8.77 -70.30 22.01
C VAL A 2 8.63 -69.46 20.75
N VAL A 3 7.48 -68.81 20.60
CA VAL A 3 7.23 -67.87 19.50
C VAL A 3 8.00 -66.60 19.81
N VAL A 4 9.07 -66.35 19.06
CA VAL A 4 9.77 -65.07 19.04
C VAL A 4 8.86 -64.10 18.28
N MET A 5 8.11 -63.27 19.01
CA MET A 5 7.43 -62.11 18.42
C MET A 5 8.48 -61.03 18.16
N GLY A 6 8.82 -60.86 16.88
CA GLY A 6 9.68 -59.79 16.40
C GLY A 6 9.07 -58.43 16.71
N TYR A 7 9.85 -57.57 17.34
CA TYR A 7 9.60 -56.13 17.41
C TYR A 7 9.73 -55.56 16.01
N ASN A 8 8.60 -55.32 15.35
CA ASN A 8 8.56 -54.54 14.14
C ASN A 8 8.54 -53.06 14.53
N SER A 9 9.71 -52.51 14.83
CA SER A 9 9.91 -51.07 15.11
C SER A 9 9.82 -50.27 13.81
N GLY A 10 8.63 -50.19 13.21
CA GLY A 10 8.30 -49.33 12.08
C GLY A 10 8.07 -47.87 12.48
N GLY A 11 8.79 -47.37 13.49
CA GLY A 11 8.71 -45.96 13.90
C GLY A 11 9.43 -45.09 12.89
N ARG A 12 8.76 -44.05 12.37
CA ARG A 12 9.43 -43.03 11.55
C ARG A 12 10.56 -42.40 12.36
N ASP A 13 11.73 -42.35 11.76
CA ASP A 13 12.92 -41.68 12.27
C ASP A 13 12.58 -40.22 12.66
N PRO A 14 12.68 -39.83 13.94
CA PRO A 14 12.32 -38.50 14.41
C PRO A 14 13.07 -37.38 13.69
N GLU A 15 14.31 -37.62 13.29
CA GLU A 15 15.12 -36.65 12.56
C GLU A 15 14.55 -36.41 11.16
N LYS A 16 14.14 -37.48 10.46
CA LYS A 16 13.50 -37.38 9.14
C LYS A 16 12.14 -36.69 9.20
N VAL A 17 11.36 -36.93 10.27
CA VAL A 17 10.08 -36.23 10.49
C VAL A 17 10.32 -34.74 10.68
N PHE A 18 11.25 -34.36 11.56
CA PHE A 18 11.60 -32.97 11.81
C PHE A 18 12.08 -32.25 10.55
N LEU A 19 13.01 -32.85 9.79
CA LEU A 19 13.51 -32.27 8.54
C LEU A 19 12.38 -32.11 7.51
N SER A 20 11.45 -33.07 7.42
CA SER A 20 10.29 -32.96 6.54
C SER A 20 9.36 -31.81 6.93
N GLU A 21 9.11 -31.59 8.22
CA GLU A 21 8.31 -30.46 8.71
C GLU A 21 8.97 -29.12 8.38
N MET A 22 10.29 -28.99 8.58
CA MET A 22 11.05 -27.79 8.22
C MET A 22 10.99 -27.49 6.73
N VAL A 23 11.10 -28.51 5.87
CA VAL A 23 10.99 -28.35 4.41
C VAL A 23 9.58 -27.88 4.02
N ASN A 24 8.53 -28.43 4.61
CA ASN A 24 7.15 -28.02 4.31
C ASN A 24 6.87 -26.60 4.79
N LEU A 25 7.34 -26.23 5.99
CA LEU A 25 7.28 -24.87 6.51
C LEU A 25 7.98 -23.89 5.57
N GLY A 26 9.20 -24.23 5.12
CA GLY A 26 9.96 -23.42 4.16
C GLY A 26 9.24 -23.24 2.82
N LYS A 27 8.60 -24.30 2.30
CA LYS A 27 7.76 -24.21 1.08
C LYS A 27 6.55 -23.28 1.27
N GLY A 28 5.88 -23.35 2.43
CA GLY A 28 4.78 -22.47 2.76
C GLY A 28 5.19 -20.99 2.73
N PHE A 29 6.32 -20.66 3.36
CA PHE A 29 6.85 -19.29 3.34
C PHE A 29 7.30 -18.83 1.95
N LEU A 30 7.85 -19.73 1.13
CA LEU A 30 8.19 -19.42 -0.25
C LEU A 30 6.94 -19.06 -1.06
N ASP A 31 5.84 -19.78 -0.90
CA ASP A 31 4.56 -19.48 -1.56
C ASP A 31 3.98 -18.13 -1.12
N VAL A 32 4.09 -17.78 0.17
CA VAL A 32 3.77 -16.44 0.68
C VAL A 32 4.64 -15.37 0.02
N PHE A 33 5.94 -15.61 -0.11
CA PHE A 33 6.88 -14.67 -0.72
C PHE A 33 6.59 -14.45 -2.21
N VAL A 34 6.23 -15.51 -2.94
CA VAL A 34 5.85 -15.44 -4.35
C VAL A 34 4.60 -14.57 -4.55
N SER A 35 3.59 -14.67 -3.69
CA SER A 35 2.39 -13.79 -3.76
C SER A 35 2.74 -12.29 -3.73
N PHE A 36 3.76 -11.89 -2.96
CA PHE A 36 4.24 -10.51 -2.97
C PHE A 36 4.97 -10.15 -4.27
N GLY A 37 5.71 -11.09 -4.85
CA GLY A 37 6.38 -10.92 -6.13
C GLY A 37 5.40 -10.66 -7.28
N ASP A 38 4.32 -11.44 -7.34
CA ASP A 38 3.28 -11.30 -8.36
C ASP A 38 2.65 -9.89 -8.34
N MET A 39 2.43 -9.33 -7.15
CA MET A 39 1.94 -7.95 -6.97
C MET A 39 2.89 -6.91 -7.60
N ILE A 40 4.21 -7.07 -7.45
CA ILE A 40 5.21 -6.09 -7.93
C ILE A 40 5.27 -6.06 -9.47
N THR A 41 5.00 -7.19 -10.13
CA THR A 41 4.97 -7.24 -11.60
C THR A 41 3.84 -6.41 -12.21
N GLY A 42 2.81 -6.09 -11.41
CA GLY A 42 1.69 -5.23 -11.80
C GLY A 42 1.96 -3.74 -11.59
N THR A 43 3.15 -3.23 -11.94
CA THR A 43 3.50 -1.81 -11.75
C THR A 43 2.44 -0.90 -12.37
N LEU A 44 1.97 0.08 -11.59
CA LEU A 44 1.00 1.07 -12.03
C LEU A 44 1.62 1.96 -13.12
N GLY A 45 1.37 1.63 -14.38
CA GLY A 45 1.75 2.45 -15.53
C GLY A 45 0.84 3.67 -15.62
N ILE A 46 1.24 4.79 -15.01
CA ILE A 46 0.50 6.05 -15.10
C ILE A 46 0.81 6.72 -16.44
N LYS A 47 -0.25 7.02 -17.19
CA LYS A 47 -0.26 7.75 -18.45
C LYS A 47 -1.24 8.92 -18.37
N ALA A 48 -1.25 9.79 -19.37
CA ALA A 48 -2.04 11.03 -19.34
C ALA A 48 -3.55 10.78 -19.19
N ASP A 49 -4.06 9.67 -19.72
CA ASP A 49 -5.47 9.27 -19.67
C ASP A 49 -5.79 8.29 -18.51
N THR A 50 -4.84 8.01 -17.61
CA THR A 50 -5.08 7.16 -16.44
C THR A 50 -6.17 7.79 -15.57
N LYS A 51 -7.24 7.04 -15.34
CA LYS A 51 -8.37 7.47 -14.53
C LYS A 51 -8.07 7.40 -13.04
N LYS A 52 -8.75 8.23 -12.24
CA LYS A 52 -8.69 8.11 -10.78
C LYS A 52 -9.16 6.72 -10.32
N SER A 53 -10.14 6.11 -10.97
CA SER A 53 -10.63 4.75 -10.70
C SER A 53 -9.56 3.66 -10.89
N GLU A 54 -8.57 3.87 -11.75
CA GLU A 54 -7.42 2.97 -11.88
C GLU A 54 -6.50 3.05 -10.65
N ILE A 55 -6.39 4.21 -10.01
CA ILE A 55 -5.72 4.36 -8.71
C ILE A 55 -6.49 3.62 -7.61
N GLY A 56 -7.82 3.72 -7.63
CA GLY A 56 -8.68 2.92 -6.74
C GLY A 56 -8.45 1.42 -6.94
N GLY A 57 -8.38 0.99 -8.21
CA GLY A 57 -8.06 -0.39 -8.57
C GLY A 57 -6.69 -0.87 -8.08
N TYR A 58 -5.68 0.01 -8.12
CA TYR A 58 -4.35 -0.28 -7.57
C TYR A 58 -4.39 -0.57 -6.06
N PHE A 59 -5.07 0.29 -5.29
CA PHE A 59 -5.23 0.05 -3.85
C PHE A 59 -6.08 -1.20 -3.56
N SER A 60 -7.11 -1.48 -4.36
CA SER A 60 -7.88 -2.72 -4.24
C SER A 60 -7.01 -3.96 -4.43
N LYS A 61 -6.12 -3.96 -5.44
CA LYS A 61 -5.16 -5.05 -5.66
C LYS A 61 -4.23 -5.24 -4.47
N ILE A 62 -3.71 -4.15 -3.87
CA ILE A 62 -2.92 -4.24 -2.63
C ILE A 62 -3.74 -4.94 -1.54
N ALA A 63 -4.99 -4.52 -1.31
CA ALA A 63 -5.84 -5.15 -0.30
C ALA A 63 -6.09 -6.64 -0.57
N GLU A 64 -6.31 -7.02 -1.83
CA GLU A 64 -6.50 -8.41 -2.25
C GLU A 64 -5.24 -9.26 -2.01
N THR A 65 -4.07 -8.77 -2.40
CA THR A 65 -2.78 -9.46 -2.16
C THR A 65 -2.55 -9.67 -0.67
N ILE A 66 -2.77 -8.65 0.16
CA ILE A 66 -2.59 -8.78 1.61
C ILE A 66 -3.57 -9.80 2.20
N LYS A 67 -4.82 -9.82 1.71
CA LYS A 67 -5.82 -10.82 2.12
C LYS A 67 -5.38 -12.24 1.75
N GLU A 68 -4.83 -12.43 0.55
CA GLU A 68 -4.30 -13.73 0.11
C GLU A 68 -3.12 -14.18 0.99
N VAL A 69 -2.14 -13.29 1.21
CA VAL A 69 -0.98 -13.55 2.07
C VAL A 69 -1.42 -13.94 3.48
N LYS A 70 -2.37 -13.20 4.07
CA LYS A 70 -2.95 -13.54 5.36
C LYS A 70 -3.52 -14.95 5.38
N GLY A 71 -4.29 -15.32 4.35
CA GLY A 71 -4.84 -16.67 4.22
C GLY A 71 -3.76 -17.76 4.15
N LYS A 72 -2.72 -17.55 3.35
CA LYS A 72 -1.57 -18.47 3.25
C LYS A 72 -0.83 -18.59 4.59
N LEU A 73 -0.60 -17.48 5.29
CA LEU A 73 0.03 -17.48 6.61
C LEU A 73 -0.81 -18.20 7.68
N SER A 74 -2.13 -18.00 7.67
CA SER A 74 -3.04 -18.74 8.56
C SER A 74 -3.00 -20.24 8.28
N LYS A 75 -2.92 -20.66 7.00
CA LYS A 75 -2.76 -22.07 6.64
C LYS A 75 -1.44 -22.66 7.16
N ILE A 76 -0.34 -21.90 7.08
CA ILE A 76 0.95 -22.32 7.67
C ILE A 76 0.83 -22.53 9.18
N LEU A 77 0.08 -21.67 9.88
CA LEU A 77 -0.16 -21.84 11.32
C LEU A 77 -0.97 -23.09 11.64
N GLU A 78 -1.97 -23.42 10.82
CA GLU A 78 -2.80 -24.60 11.02
C GLU A 78 -2.04 -25.91 10.73
N GLU A 79 -1.26 -25.94 9.65
CA GLU A 79 -0.57 -27.15 9.18
C GLU A 79 0.81 -27.35 9.85
N HIS A 80 1.47 -26.26 10.25
CA HIS A 80 2.88 -26.27 10.71
C HIS A 80 3.12 -25.42 11.97
N GLY A 81 2.09 -25.00 12.70
CA GLY A 81 2.17 -24.11 13.87
C GLY A 81 2.72 -24.72 15.16
N ASN A 82 3.31 -25.91 15.13
CA ASN A 82 3.88 -26.58 16.31
C ASN A 82 5.15 -25.89 16.86
N TYR A 83 5.57 -24.78 16.25
CA TYR A 83 6.75 -24.00 16.61
C TYR A 83 6.32 -22.66 17.26
N PRO A 84 6.36 -22.53 18.59
CA PRO A 84 5.78 -21.38 19.30
C PRO A 84 6.31 -20.02 18.83
N LYS A 85 7.63 -19.91 18.60
CA LYS A 85 8.25 -18.67 18.12
C LYS A 85 7.84 -18.29 16.70
N VAL A 86 7.67 -19.29 15.82
CA VAL A 86 7.21 -19.07 14.44
C VAL A 86 5.76 -18.60 14.48
N LYS A 87 4.94 -19.25 15.30
CA LYS A 87 3.55 -18.89 15.47
C LYS A 87 3.38 -17.44 15.93
N GLU A 88 4.07 -17.04 16.99
CA GLU A 88 4.06 -15.69 17.52
C GLU A 88 4.43 -14.65 16.43
N LYS A 89 5.49 -14.91 15.66
CA LYS A 89 5.93 -13.99 14.60
C LYS A 89 4.95 -13.91 13.43
N ILE A 90 4.30 -15.01 13.05
CA ILE A 90 3.26 -14.97 12.02
C ILE A 90 2.05 -14.18 12.51
N GLU A 91 1.60 -14.38 13.76
CA GLU A 91 0.47 -13.65 14.33
C GLU A 91 0.74 -12.14 14.41
N GLU A 92 1.95 -11.76 14.86
CA GLU A 92 2.43 -10.36 14.85
C GLU A 92 2.39 -9.77 13.43
N PHE A 93 2.98 -10.47 12.46
CA PHE A 93 3.03 -10.03 11.07
C PHE A 93 1.63 -9.91 10.44
N ILE A 94 0.73 -10.87 10.69
CA ILE A 94 -0.68 -10.80 10.26
C ILE A 94 -1.34 -9.53 10.82
N GLY A 95 -1.08 -9.20 12.09
CA GLY A 95 -1.61 -8.01 12.74
C GLY A 95 -1.15 -6.71 12.06
N GLU A 96 0.10 -6.65 11.60
CA GLU A 96 0.65 -5.51 10.87
C GLU A 96 0.04 -5.37 9.47
N ILE A 97 0.07 -6.44 8.67
CA ILE A 97 -0.43 -6.38 7.29
C ILE A 97 -1.94 -6.16 7.22
N CYS A 98 -2.73 -6.59 8.22
CA CYS A 98 -4.17 -6.27 8.28
C CYS A 98 -4.45 -4.75 8.29
N LYS A 99 -3.55 -3.94 8.85
CA LYS A 99 -3.67 -2.48 8.81
C LYS A 99 -3.42 -1.93 7.40
N ILE A 100 -2.51 -2.55 6.65
CA ILE A 100 -2.26 -2.23 5.23
C ILE A 100 -3.50 -2.57 4.39
N GLU A 101 -4.09 -3.76 4.58
CA GLU A 101 -5.32 -4.16 3.89
C GLU A 101 -6.46 -3.14 4.14
N THR A 102 -6.66 -2.77 5.40
CA THR A 102 -7.70 -1.81 5.80
C THR A 102 -7.43 -0.43 5.21
N GLY A 103 -6.20 0.06 5.31
CA GLY A 103 -5.80 1.35 4.74
C GLY A 103 -5.96 1.39 3.22
N ALA A 104 -5.60 0.31 2.53
CA ALA A 104 -5.74 0.19 1.08
C ALA A 104 -7.22 0.21 0.66
N LYS A 105 -8.11 -0.50 1.35
CA LYS A 105 -9.56 -0.44 1.10
C LYS A 105 -10.13 0.98 1.26
N ILE A 106 -9.69 1.69 2.29
CA ILE A 106 -10.11 3.08 2.53
C ILE A 106 -9.56 4.01 1.44
N ALA A 107 -8.30 3.86 1.04
CA ALA A 107 -7.73 4.67 -0.05
C ALA A 107 -8.42 4.39 -1.39
N ALA A 108 -8.75 3.12 -1.67
CA ALA A 108 -9.45 2.70 -2.88
C ALA A 108 -10.81 3.38 -3.03
N SER A 109 -11.59 3.49 -1.93
CA SER A 109 -12.91 4.12 -1.96
C SER A 109 -12.87 5.62 -2.24
N GLY A 110 -11.74 6.28 -1.93
CA GLY A 110 -11.51 7.70 -2.24
C GLY A 110 -11.01 7.98 -3.66
N ALA A 111 -10.65 6.95 -4.43
CA ALA A 111 -10.15 7.07 -5.80
C ALA A 111 -11.07 6.34 -6.79
N SER A 112 -12.35 6.71 -6.83
CA SER A 112 -13.37 6.08 -7.67
C SER A 112 -13.78 6.91 -8.90
N GLY A 113 -13.22 8.11 -9.08
CA GLY A 113 -13.59 9.01 -10.17
C GLY A 113 -13.19 8.49 -11.56
N ASP A 114 -14.00 8.80 -12.57
CA ASP A 114 -13.75 8.38 -13.95
C ASP A 114 -12.89 9.37 -14.75
N GLU A 115 -12.63 10.55 -14.20
CA GLU A 115 -11.75 11.53 -14.84
C GLU A 115 -10.29 11.11 -14.74
N ALA A 116 -9.48 11.63 -15.66
CA ALA A 116 -8.03 11.51 -15.58
C ALA A 116 -7.48 12.13 -14.28
N ILE A 117 -6.38 11.60 -13.77
CA ILE A 117 -5.72 12.11 -12.54
C ILE A 117 -5.30 13.58 -12.71
N GLY A 118 -4.76 13.92 -13.89
CA GLY A 118 -4.35 15.28 -14.27
C GLY A 118 -5.39 15.99 -15.12
N ASN A 119 -6.69 15.82 -14.85
CA ASN A 119 -7.75 16.44 -15.64
C ASN A 119 -7.72 17.98 -15.48
N ALA A 120 -7.13 18.67 -16.45
CA ALA A 120 -7.30 20.10 -16.63
C ALA A 120 -8.50 20.33 -17.53
N THR A 121 -9.51 21.04 -17.03
CA THR A 121 -10.66 21.40 -17.86
C THR A 121 -10.23 22.43 -18.92
N ALA A 122 -10.83 22.39 -20.12
CA ALA A 122 -10.48 23.34 -21.17
C ALA A 122 -10.77 24.78 -20.72
N ALA A 123 -10.07 25.77 -21.32
CA ALA A 123 -10.24 27.18 -20.99
C ALA A 123 -11.72 27.59 -20.85
N GLY A 124 -12.09 28.09 -19.68
CA GLY A 124 -13.45 28.58 -19.38
C GLY A 124 -14.40 27.60 -18.69
N HIS A 125 -14.03 26.33 -18.50
CA HIS A 125 -14.78 25.41 -17.65
C HIS A 125 -14.71 25.84 -16.18
N GLY A 126 -15.82 25.63 -15.47
CA GLY A 126 -15.89 26.00 -14.07
C GLY A 126 -15.02 25.11 -13.18
N ALA A 127 -14.37 25.70 -12.18
CA ALA A 127 -13.66 25.01 -11.13
C ALA A 127 -14.66 24.18 -10.31
N THR A 128 -14.51 22.85 -10.34
CA THR A 128 -15.31 21.95 -9.50
C THR A 128 -14.47 21.56 -8.29
N PRO A 129 -14.94 21.84 -7.06
CA PRO A 129 -14.25 21.39 -5.86
C PRO A 129 -14.09 19.87 -5.85
N ALA A 130 -12.95 19.40 -5.33
CA ALA A 130 -12.77 17.98 -5.08
C ALA A 130 -13.80 17.49 -4.04
N SER A 131 -14.26 16.24 -4.18
CA SER A 131 -15.11 15.60 -3.18
C SER A 131 -14.36 15.51 -1.85
N LYS A 132 -14.88 16.19 -0.82
CA LYS A 132 -14.32 16.18 0.54
C LYS A 132 -14.17 14.76 1.07
N ASP A 133 -15.21 13.94 0.93
CA ASP A 133 -15.21 12.55 1.41
C ASP A 133 -14.15 11.71 0.68
N SER A 134 -13.96 11.92 -0.62
CA SER A 134 -12.93 11.22 -1.40
C SER A 134 -11.52 11.57 -0.92
N VAL A 135 -11.23 12.86 -0.70
CA VAL A 135 -9.95 13.33 -0.19
C VAL A 135 -9.69 12.81 1.23
N VAL A 136 -10.69 12.85 2.11
CA VAL A 136 -10.61 12.34 3.48
C VAL A 136 -10.27 10.84 3.48
N SER A 137 -10.93 10.04 2.63
CA SER A 137 -10.66 8.62 2.48
C SER A 137 -9.23 8.36 1.98
N LEU A 138 -8.77 9.07 0.95
CA LEU A 138 -7.39 8.93 0.47
C LEU A 138 -6.36 9.25 1.57
N VAL A 139 -6.51 10.37 2.26
CA VAL A 139 -5.58 10.78 3.32
C VAL A 139 -5.57 9.75 4.45
N LYS A 140 -6.75 9.28 4.92
CA LYS A 140 -6.85 8.27 5.98
C LYS A 140 -6.23 6.94 5.58
N GLY A 141 -6.58 6.45 4.39
CA GLY A 141 -6.08 5.18 3.87
C GLY A 141 -4.56 5.18 3.70
N ILE A 142 -4.02 6.20 3.04
CA ILE A 142 -2.58 6.36 2.84
C ILE A 142 -1.86 6.50 4.18
N LYS A 143 -2.38 7.30 5.12
CA LYS A 143 -1.80 7.47 6.45
C LYS A 143 -1.70 6.15 7.22
N ALA A 144 -2.75 5.31 7.16
CA ALA A 144 -2.74 4.00 7.80
C ALA A 144 -1.65 3.09 7.22
N ILE A 145 -1.47 3.09 5.90
CA ILE A 145 -0.41 2.32 5.23
C ILE A 145 0.97 2.86 5.60
N VAL A 146 1.18 4.18 5.48
CA VAL A 146 2.46 4.86 5.76
C VAL A 146 2.93 4.65 7.19
N GLY A 147 2.00 4.58 8.15
CA GLY A 147 2.32 4.27 9.55
C GLY A 147 2.93 2.88 9.77
N ILE A 148 2.81 1.97 8.80
CA ILE A 148 3.38 0.63 8.83
C ILE A 148 4.63 0.54 7.96
N VAL A 149 4.58 1.08 6.74
CA VAL A 149 5.62 0.82 5.72
C VAL A 149 6.80 1.79 5.75
N LEU A 150 6.64 3.01 6.27
CA LEU A 150 7.73 3.98 6.35
C LEU A 150 8.26 4.10 7.77
N LYS A 151 9.58 4.05 7.92
CA LYS A 151 10.24 4.31 9.20
C LYS A 151 10.04 5.77 9.65
N LYS A 152 10.39 6.08 10.89
CA LYS A 152 10.19 7.43 11.47
C LYS A 152 11.07 8.49 10.79
N ASP A 153 12.26 8.08 10.37
CA ASP A 153 13.33 8.85 9.73
C ASP A 153 13.31 8.76 8.19
N GLU A 154 12.35 8.03 7.63
CA GLU A 154 12.21 7.86 6.18
C GLU A 154 11.27 8.92 5.58
N GLY A 155 11.84 9.79 4.74
CA GLY A 155 11.15 10.93 4.14
C GLY A 155 10.94 12.11 5.11
N ASP A 156 10.76 13.29 4.55
CA ASP A 156 10.49 14.52 5.28
C ASP A 156 9.25 15.23 4.73
N ALA A 157 8.21 15.33 5.57
CA ALA A 157 6.97 16.05 5.24
C ALA A 157 7.18 17.57 5.05
N GLY A 158 8.28 18.12 5.57
CA GLY A 158 8.67 19.51 5.36
C GLY A 158 9.63 19.70 4.18
N ALA A 159 9.94 18.64 3.43
CA ALA A 159 10.85 18.72 2.30
C ALA A 159 10.34 19.74 1.28
N THR A 160 11.03 20.86 1.21
CA THR A 160 10.91 21.84 0.13
C THR A 160 12.30 22.08 -0.42
N LYS A 161 12.46 21.92 -1.74
CA LYS A 161 13.70 22.27 -2.44
C LYS A 161 13.52 23.50 -3.33
N THR A 162 12.47 24.26 -3.05
CA THR A 162 11.99 25.33 -3.91
C THR A 162 11.80 26.59 -3.09
N GLY A 163 12.16 27.74 -3.66
CA GLY A 163 12.02 29.02 -2.97
C GLY A 163 10.56 29.40 -2.73
N ASP A 164 10.37 30.55 -2.09
CA ASP A 164 9.07 31.16 -1.83
C ASP A 164 8.28 31.48 -3.13
N ASP A 165 8.94 31.42 -4.29
CA ASP A 165 8.41 31.66 -5.63
C ASP A 165 7.41 30.61 -6.13
N LYS A 166 7.24 29.50 -5.39
CA LYS A 166 6.33 28.40 -5.75
C LYS A 166 5.04 28.34 -4.92
N LYS A 167 4.78 29.34 -4.06
CA LYS A 167 3.52 29.46 -3.31
C LYS A 167 2.30 29.65 -4.24
N ASP A 168 2.51 30.24 -5.40
CA ASP A 168 1.47 30.51 -6.39
C ASP A 168 0.91 29.24 -7.07
N ILE A 169 1.46 28.05 -6.79
CA ILE A 169 0.87 26.77 -7.24
C ILE A 169 -0.60 26.66 -6.77
N GLY A 170 -0.93 27.27 -5.63
CA GLY A 170 -2.30 27.35 -5.11
C GLY A 170 -3.32 27.90 -6.11
N ASN A 171 -2.88 28.72 -7.08
CA ASN A 171 -3.76 29.27 -8.12
C ASN A 171 -4.36 28.19 -9.02
N LEU A 172 -3.74 26.99 -9.13
CA LEU A 172 -4.32 25.85 -9.84
C LEU A 172 -5.57 25.30 -9.16
N PHE A 173 -5.81 25.65 -7.90
CA PHE A 173 -6.95 25.24 -7.08
C PHE A 173 -7.94 26.40 -6.86
N ALA A 174 -7.79 27.51 -7.59
CA ALA A 174 -8.67 28.66 -7.48
C ALA A 174 -10.09 28.32 -7.99
N ASP A 175 -11.07 29.08 -7.51
CA ASP A 175 -12.46 28.99 -7.96
C ASP A 175 -12.67 29.70 -9.32
N ASP A 176 -13.92 29.78 -9.76
CA ASP A 176 -14.29 30.43 -11.02
C ASP A 176 -13.92 31.90 -11.10
N ALA A 177 -13.87 32.61 -9.97
CA ALA A 177 -13.47 34.01 -9.92
C ALA A 177 -11.95 34.15 -10.06
N GLY A 178 -11.18 33.21 -9.52
CA GLY A 178 -9.72 33.18 -9.59
C GLY A 178 -9.12 32.46 -10.79
N LYS A 179 -9.92 31.86 -11.69
CA LYS A 179 -9.43 31.03 -12.81
C LYS A 179 -8.43 31.72 -13.75
N GLY A 180 -8.46 33.05 -13.84
CA GLY A 180 -7.51 33.83 -14.64
C GLY A 180 -6.07 33.78 -14.08
N GLU A 181 -5.91 33.41 -12.81
CA GLU A 181 -4.61 33.27 -12.15
C GLU A 181 -4.00 31.88 -12.30
N ALA A 182 -4.75 30.90 -12.81
CA ALA A 182 -4.26 29.56 -13.15
C ALA A 182 -3.56 29.60 -14.52
N LYS A 183 -2.28 29.95 -14.53
CA LYS A 183 -1.46 30.13 -15.75
C LYS A 183 -0.51 28.96 -15.95
N GLU A 184 0.06 28.86 -17.15
CA GLU A 184 1.07 27.87 -17.50
C GLU A 184 2.29 27.90 -16.56
N GLU A 185 2.65 29.08 -16.06
CA GLU A 185 3.70 29.25 -15.04
C GLU A 185 3.39 28.47 -13.75
N ASN A 186 2.13 28.43 -13.31
CA ASN A 186 1.73 27.68 -12.12
C ASN A 186 1.86 26.17 -12.32
N ILE A 187 1.56 25.68 -13.54
CA ILE A 187 1.77 24.28 -13.93
C ILE A 187 3.27 23.94 -13.90
N ALA A 188 4.11 24.78 -14.51
CA ALA A 188 5.57 24.59 -14.49
C ALA A 188 6.14 24.57 -13.06
N LYS A 189 5.66 25.47 -12.20
CA LYS A 189 6.00 25.48 -10.77
C LYS A 189 5.58 24.18 -10.07
N ALA A 190 4.37 23.68 -10.33
CA ALA A 190 3.89 22.42 -9.76
C ALA A 190 4.76 21.23 -10.18
N THR A 191 5.08 21.09 -11.47
CA THR A 191 5.98 20.06 -11.98
C THR A 191 7.36 20.15 -11.33
N ALA A 192 7.93 21.36 -11.22
CA ALA A 192 9.23 21.57 -10.61
C ALA A 192 9.24 21.27 -9.09
N SER A 193 8.13 21.52 -8.37
CA SER A 193 8.02 21.19 -6.95
C SER A 193 7.93 19.68 -6.72
N ILE A 194 7.10 18.97 -7.48
CA ILE A 194 6.97 17.51 -7.38
C ILE A 194 8.28 16.83 -7.79
N GLY A 195 8.94 17.28 -8.86
CA GLY A 195 10.22 16.73 -9.29
C GLY A 195 11.39 16.96 -8.33
N ALA A 196 11.23 17.86 -7.34
CA ALA A 196 12.28 18.17 -6.39
C ALA A 196 12.17 17.37 -5.07
N VAL A 197 11.03 16.72 -4.79
CA VAL A 197 10.82 15.90 -3.59
C VAL A 197 10.83 14.41 -3.93
N SER A 198 11.08 13.55 -2.94
CA SER A 198 10.98 12.10 -3.12
C SER A 198 9.56 11.60 -2.89
N GLY A 199 9.26 10.37 -3.35
CA GLY A 199 7.97 9.73 -3.06
C GLY A 199 7.72 9.54 -1.56
N ALA A 200 8.77 9.27 -0.77
CA ALA A 200 8.67 9.15 0.68
C ALA A 200 8.30 10.48 1.35
N ASP A 201 8.84 11.60 0.85
CA ASP A 201 8.50 12.95 1.33
C ASP A 201 7.01 13.24 1.09
N ILE A 202 6.52 12.93 -0.11
CA ILE A 202 5.09 13.09 -0.48
C ILE A 202 4.20 12.24 0.43
N LEU A 203 4.53 10.96 0.62
CA LEU A 203 3.77 10.06 1.48
C LEU A 203 3.77 10.53 2.94
N LYS A 204 4.89 11.03 3.46
CA LYS A 204 4.96 11.62 4.81
C LYS A 204 4.15 12.91 4.92
N ALA A 205 4.16 13.76 3.90
CA ALA A 205 3.34 14.98 3.88
C ALA A 205 1.84 14.64 3.94
N ILE A 206 1.38 13.65 3.15
CA ILE A 206 0.00 13.15 3.23
C ILE A 206 -0.30 12.60 4.62
N ALA A 207 0.57 11.76 5.18
CA ALA A 207 0.34 11.16 6.49
C ALA A 207 0.32 12.16 7.66
N LYS A 208 1.06 13.28 7.55
CA LYS A 208 1.01 14.39 8.53
C LYS A 208 -0.16 15.36 8.30
N SER A 209 -0.81 15.31 7.15
CA SER A 209 -1.93 16.19 6.84
C SER A 209 -3.13 15.93 7.75
N LYS A 210 -3.95 16.96 7.97
CA LYS A 210 -5.21 16.82 8.72
C LYS A 210 -6.16 15.95 7.92
N GLU A 211 -6.65 14.86 8.53
CA GLU A 211 -7.54 13.91 7.87
C GLU A 211 -8.90 14.50 7.48
N ASN A 212 -9.37 15.50 8.22
CA ASN A 212 -10.62 16.21 7.94
C ASN A 212 -10.32 17.72 7.97
N PRO A 213 -9.78 18.28 6.88
CA PRO A 213 -9.61 19.72 6.78
C PRO A 213 -11.02 20.36 6.79
N ASN A 214 -11.16 21.44 7.56
CA ASN A 214 -12.41 22.20 7.67
C ASN A 214 -12.86 22.67 6.28
#